data_AF-A0AAV2YW90-F1
#
_entry.id   AF-A0AAV2YW90-F1
#
_cell.length_a   1.000
_cell.length_b   1.000
_cell.length_c   1.000
_cell.angle_alpha   90.00
_cell.angle_beta   90.00
_cell.angle_gamma   90.00
#
_symmetry.space_group_name_H-M   'P 1'
#
loop_
_entity.id
_entity.type
_entity.pdbx_description
1 polymer ?
#
loop_
_entity_poly.entity_id
_entity_poly.type
_entity_poly.pdbx_seq_one_letter_code
_entity_poly.pdbx_strand_id
1 'polypeptide(L)'
;MPVEVQRKLTVLGFPGVGKSSLTTCFVENRFVENYDPTIENTFHKTIRFRNAHFVTDIVDTAGMDEYSNFSQAASVGVHGYVLVYSIGSRTSFDKLKLINEKLLNMLGSKPPRVLVGSMSDLERSRQVSQEEGQLLARQWECPFVECSAKDNENITEVFTYLIKEIERDSGLLEVSGDSSCTIFGLDGSGGQIDLPTKTRWWREGEQAAKHRTMMRRVTFELGRCVRETGQAIDRLGLRVLGKNDFQERFSRHRQVMNLYDKRPAIAHDTWVAPNATIIGDVEICNDASIWYNVVIRGDLNQVRIGNHTNVQDRTVIHTASTTTPGLAPGASIGNDVTIGHGCILYSCTIENNSLIGMGSIILDGALIESNTIIAAGSVVPPGRRIPSGQLWAGNPAKFVREITDDEVNDIIRQAKEYKSIADTHSEEFLPYGTAYLDAERIKAAGGQL
;
A
#
# COMPACT_ATOMS: atom_id res chain seq x y z
N MET A 1 5.45 -20.65 -22.94
CA MET A 1 5.29 -19.19 -22.77
C MET A 1 6.32 -18.73 -21.74
N PRO A 2 7.11 -17.69 -22.01
CA PRO A 2 8.06 -17.15 -21.05
C PRO A 2 7.34 -16.71 -19.77
N VAL A 3 7.93 -16.97 -18.61
CA VAL A 3 7.32 -16.69 -17.31
C VAL A 3 7.39 -15.19 -17.04
N GLU A 4 6.26 -14.54 -16.80
CA GLU A 4 6.21 -13.12 -16.40
C GLU A 4 6.39 -13.00 -14.89
N VAL A 5 7.38 -12.21 -14.48
CA VAL A 5 7.75 -12.01 -13.08
C VAL A 5 7.78 -10.52 -12.78
N GLN A 6 7.01 -10.07 -11.78
CA GLN A 6 7.04 -8.67 -11.36
C GLN A 6 8.20 -8.41 -10.40
N ARG A 7 8.94 -7.32 -10.63
CA ARG A 7 10.04 -6.87 -9.77
C ARG A 7 9.99 -5.36 -9.58
N LYS A 8 10.09 -4.92 -8.34
CA LYS A 8 10.20 -3.50 -8.00
C LYS A 8 11.66 -3.16 -7.70
N LEU A 9 12.23 -2.21 -8.42
CA LEU A 9 13.62 -1.78 -8.32
C LEU A 9 13.65 -0.31 -7.87
N THR A 10 14.60 0.05 -7.00
CA THR A 10 14.73 1.44 -6.53
C THR A 10 16.12 1.97 -6.83
N VAL A 11 16.21 3.18 -7.39
CA VAL A 11 17.47 3.86 -7.66
C VAL A 11 17.75 4.87 -6.56
N LEU A 12 18.87 4.71 -5.85
CA LEU A 12 19.26 5.50 -4.69
C LEU A 12 20.60 6.18 -4.92
N GLY A 13 20.77 7.38 -4.35
CA GLY A 13 22.01 8.14 -4.44
C GLY A 13 21.82 9.62 -4.14
N PHE A 14 22.93 10.33 -3.97
CA PHE A 14 22.95 11.76 -3.64
C PHE A 14 22.24 12.62 -4.71
N PRO A 15 21.73 13.82 -4.42
CA PRO A 15 21.23 14.72 -5.45
C PRO A 15 22.28 15.01 -6.53
N GLY A 16 21.83 15.14 -7.79
CA GLY A 16 22.70 15.49 -8.90
C GLY A 16 23.58 14.37 -9.48
N VAL A 17 23.51 13.14 -8.96
CA VAL A 17 24.33 12.00 -9.48
C VAL A 17 23.76 11.34 -10.74
N GLY A 18 22.71 11.89 -11.37
CA GLY A 18 22.18 11.37 -12.63
C GLY A 18 21.28 10.13 -12.53
N LYS A 19 20.62 9.89 -11.39
CA LYS A 19 19.63 8.80 -11.19
C LYS A 19 18.50 8.83 -12.22
N SER A 20 17.90 10.00 -12.40
CA SER A 20 16.81 10.23 -13.34
C SER A 20 17.26 10.09 -14.79
N SER A 21 18.46 10.57 -15.12
CA SER A 21 19.05 10.41 -16.45
C SER A 21 19.32 8.94 -16.76
N LEU A 22 19.82 8.17 -15.79
CA LEU A 22 20.05 6.72 -15.92
C LEU A 22 18.73 5.98 -16.16
N THR A 23 17.70 6.28 -15.37
CA THR A 23 16.40 5.62 -15.47
C THR A 23 15.67 5.98 -16.77
N THR A 24 15.69 7.27 -17.14
CA THR A 24 15.08 7.78 -18.38
C THR A 24 15.76 7.19 -19.61
N CYS A 25 17.11 7.15 -19.62
CA CYS A 25 17.85 6.59 -20.74
C CYS A 25 17.62 5.07 -20.84
N PHE A 26 17.51 4.37 -19.71
CA PHE A 26 17.13 2.97 -19.74
C PHE A 26 15.72 2.78 -20.31
N VAL A 27 14.73 3.55 -19.88
CA VAL A 27 13.31 3.31 -20.24
C VAL A 27 12.98 3.78 -21.64
N GLU A 28 13.41 5.00 -21.97
CA GLU A 28 12.97 5.75 -23.14
C GLU A 28 14.06 5.85 -24.21
N ASN A 29 15.27 5.33 -23.94
CA ASN A 29 16.42 5.38 -24.86
C ASN A 29 16.77 6.81 -25.31
N ARG A 30 16.56 7.80 -24.43
CA ARG A 30 16.84 9.21 -24.67
C ARG A 30 17.55 9.85 -23.49
N PHE A 31 18.43 10.81 -23.78
CA PHE A 31 19.04 11.70 -22.81
C PHE A 31 18.33 13.06 -22.85
N VAL A 32 18.03 13.64 -21.69
CA VAL A 32 17.37 14.94 -21.57
C VAL A 32 18.36 15.91 -20.91
N GLU A 33 18.76 16.96 -21.62
CA GLU A 33 19.71 17.97 -21.14
C GLU A 33 19.11 18.94 -20.12
N ASN A 34 17.82 19.27 -20.26
CA ASN A 34 17.10 20.15 -19.35
C ASN A 34 16.53 19.36 -18.18
N TYR A 35 17.08 19.59 -16.99
CA TYR A 35 16.75 18.85 -15.78
C TYR A 35 15.79 19.64 -14.89
N ASP A 36 14.60 19.09 -14.64
CA ASP A 36 13.70 19.52 -13.56
C ASP A 36 13.95 18.67 -12.31
N PRO A 37 14.04 19.26 -11.10
CA PRO A 37 14.24 18.52 -9.86
C PRO A 37 13.21 17.41 -9.66
N THR A 38 13.68 16.17 -9.55
CA THR A 38 12.82 15.00 -9.38
C THR A 38 12.28 14.88 -7.96
N ILE A 39 10.96 14.70 -7.83
CA ILE A 39 10.27 14.46 -6.56
C ILE A 39 10.23 12.96 -6.28
N GLU A 40 9.53 12.20 -7.12
CA GLU A 40 9.54 10.73 -7.15
C GLU A 40 8.79 10.30 -8.41
N ASN A 41 9.37 9.42 -9.24
CA ASN A 41 8.70 8.91 -10.43
C ASN A 41 8.87 7.40 -10.57
N THR A 42 7.87 6.71 -11.10
CA THR A 42 7.94 5.26 -11.34
C THR A 42 7.88 5.00 -12.83
N PHE A 43 8.92 4.35 -13.34
CA PHE A 43 9.01 3.96 -14.73
C PHE A 43 8.77 2.45 -14.87
N HIS A 44 8.16 2.05 -15.99
CA HIS A 44 7.87 0.65 -16.28
C HIS A 44 8.68 0.20 -17.49
N LYS A 45 9.47 -0.87 -17.33
CA LYS A 45 10.15 -1.53 -18.45
C LYS A 45 10.13 -3.04 -18.28
N THR A 46 9.98 -3.77 -19.38
CA THR A 46 10.14 -5.23 -19.36
C THR A 46 11.57 -5.61 -19.72
N ILE A 47 12.27 -6.28 -18.81
CA ILE A 47 13.62 -6.81 -19.01
C ILE A 47 13.50 -8.29 -19.37
N ARG A 48 14.06 -8.68 -20.51
CA ARG A 48 14.11 -10.09 -20.92
C ARG A 48 15.40 -10.69 -20.40
N PHE A 49 15.29 -11.70 -19.54
CA PHE A 49 16.46 -12.40 -19.02
C PHE A 49 16.15 -13.91 -18.93
N ARG A 50 16.96 -14.72 -19.62
CA ARG A 50 16.71 -16.16 -19.84
C ARG A 50 15.32 -16.43 -20.44
N ASN A 51 14.56 -17.37 -19.86
CA ASN A 51 13.20 -17.75 -20.29
C ASN A 51 12.09 -16.99 -19.53
N ALA A 52 12.44 -15.85 -18.92
CA ALA A 52 11.52 -15.02 -18.14
C ALA A 52 11.46 -13.58 -18.66
N HIS A 53 10.29 -12.98 -18.51
CA HIS A 53 10.03 -11.57 -18.75
C HIS A 53 9.81 -10.87 -17.42
N PHE A 54 10.80 -10.08 -17.01
CA PHE A 54 10.74 -9.31 -15.79
C PHE A 54 10.02 -7.99 -16.07
N VAL A 55 8.79 -7.87 -15.59
CA VAL A 55 8.06 -6.60 -15.61
C VAL A 55 8.58 -5.79 -14.44
N THR A 56 9.45 -4.82 -14.74
CA THR A 56 10.14 -4.02 -13.72
C THR A 56 9.48 -2.67 -13.50
N ASP A 57 9.20 -2.37 -12.24
CA ASP A 57 8.79 -1.04 -11.76
C ASP A 57 10.03 -0.38 -11.16
N ILE A 58 10.57 0.63 -11.86
CA ILE A 58 11.80 1.33 -11.47
C ILE A 58 11.41 2.64 -10.81
N VAL A 59 11.61 2.72 -9.50
CA VAL A 59 11.35 3.91 -8.69
C VAL A 59 12.59 4.81 -8.73
N ASP A 60 12.47 5.94 -9.40
CA ASP A 60 13.46 7.02 -9.40
C ASP A 60 13.15 7.95 -8.22
N THR A 61 14.05 7.96 -7.23
CA THR A 61 13.86 8.76 -6.02
C THR A 61 14.48 10.14 -6.18
N ALA A 62 13.91 11.15 -5.52
CA ALA A 62 14.65 12.37 -5.20
C ALA A 62 16.01 12.01 -4.58
N GLY A 63 17.02 12.84 -4.86
CA GLY A 63 18.33 12.65 -4.23
C GLY A 63 18.23 12.65 -2.71
N MET A 64 18.87 11.69 -2.07
CA MET A 64 18.83 11.55 -0.62
C MET A 64 19.98 12.33 0.01
N ASP A 65 19.64 13.29 0.87
CA ASP A 65 20.58 13.97 1.75
C ASP A 65 20.70 13.24 3.11
N GLU A 66 21.73 13.57 3.88
CA GLU A 66 22.12 12.92 5.15
C GLU A 66 21.02 12.86 6.21
N TYR A 67 19.98 13.69 6.11
CA TYR A 67 18.86 13.78 7.06
C TYR A 67 17.53 13.27 6.50
N SER A 68 17.51 12.83 5.25
CA SER A 68 16.29 12.38 4.59
C SER A 68 15.96 10.95 5.03
N ASN A 69 14.79 10.76 5.64
CA ASN A 69 14.22 9.43 5.81
C ASN A 69 13.96 8.82 4.43
N PHE A 70 14.12 7.50 4.31
CA PHE A 70 13.72 6.82 3.07
C PHE A 70 12.23 7.06 2.83
N SER A 71 11.86 7.41 1.58
CA SER A 71 10.45 7.53 1.23
C SER A 71 9.78 6.15 1.32
N GLN A 72 8.50 6.11 1.70
CA GLN A 72 7.78 4.83 1.81
C GLN A 72 7.82 4.03 0.50
N ALA A 73 7.86 4.70 -0.65
CA ALA A 73 7.97 4.05 -1.95
C ALA A 73 9.35 3.43 -2.22
N ALA A 74 10.42 4.01 -1.69
CA ALA A 74 11.80 3.52 -1.79
C ALA A 74 12.10 2.34 -0.84
N SER A 75 11.24 2.09 0.14
CA SER A 75 11.45 1.06 1.17
C SER A 75 10.49 -0.13 1.10
N VAL A 76 9.22 0.08 0.73
CA VAL A 76 8.19 -0.97 0.81
C VAL A 76 8.16 -1.84 -0.46
N GLY A 77 8.36 -3.15 -0.29
CA GLY A 77 8.20 -4.16 -1.34
C GLY A 77 9.24 -4.09 -2.47
N VAL A 78 10.41 -3.51 -2.20
CA VAL A 78 11.52 -3.39 -3.16
C VAL A 78 12.31 -4.69 -3.20
N HIS A 79 12.58 -5.17 -4.40
CA HIS A 79 13.28 -6.44 -4.65
C HIS A 79 14.78 -6.23 -4.89
N GLY A 80 15.19 -5.05 -5.37
CA GLY A 80 16.60 -4.73 -5.52
C GLY A 80 16.88 -3.23 -5.63
N TYR A 81 18.13 -2.87 -5.33
CA TYR A 81 18.56 -1.48 -5.21
C TYR A 81 19.72 -1.14 -6.16
N VAL A 82 19.61 -0.02 -6.87
CA VAL A 82 20.71 0.55 -7.65
C VAL A 82 21.32 1.69 -6.83
N LEU A 83 22.60 1.56 -6.45
CA LEU A 83 23.32 2.56 -5.67
C LEU A 83 24.20 3.40 -6.60
N VAL A 84 23.84 4.66 -6.81
CA VAL A 84 24.46 5.53 -7.82
C VAL A 84 25.28 6.64 -7.16
N TYR A 85 26.54 6.79 -7.59
CA TYR A 85 27.38 7.96 -7.34
C TYR A 85 27.90 8.52 -8.67
N SER A 86 28.30 9.79 -8.71
CA SER A 86 28.94 10.39 -9.88
C SER A 86 30.45 10.26 -9.78
N ILE A 87 31.12 9.80 -10.85
CA ILE A 87 32.59 9.71 -10.89
C ILE A 87 33.27 11.08 -10.74
N GLY A 88 32.56 12.16 -11.07
CA GLY A 88 33.02 13.54 -10.97
C GLY A 88 32.82 14.18 -9.59
N SER A 89 32.29 13.46 -8.60
CA SER A 89 32.02 13.99 -7.27
C SER A 89 32.42 13.02 -6.17
N ARG A 90 33.58 13.25 -5.53
CA ARG A 90 34.05 12.48 -4.37
C ARG A 90 33.04 12.52 -3.21
N THR A 91 32.43 13.69 -3.01
CA THR A 91 31.39 13.88 -2.00
C THR A 91 30.21 12.93 -2.21
N SER A 92 29.78 12.72 -3.46
CA SER A 92 28.67 11.79 -3.74
C SER A 92 29.02 10.32 -3.42
N PHE A 93 30.28 9.94 -3.62
CA PHE A 93 30.78 8.60 -3.32
C PHE A 93 30.86 8.33 -1.81
N ASP A 94 31.37 9.28 -1.03
CA ASP A 94 31.44 9.11 0.42
C ASP A 94 30.05 9.13 1.07
N LYS A 95 29.13 9.96 0.56
CA LYS A 95 27.73 9.96 1.02
C LYS A 95 26.98 8.69 0.64
N LEU A 96 27.32 8.06 -0.49
CA LEU A 96 26.71 6.78 -0.88
C LEU A 96 27.00 5.67 0.15
N LYS A 97 28.17 5.69 0.80
CA LYS A 97 28.50 4.75 1.88
C LYS A 97 27.53 4.87 3.06
N LEU A 98 27.23 6.10 3.47
CA LEU A 98 26.26 6.39 4.53
C LEU A 98 24.84 5.94 4.14
N ILE A 99 24.44 6.17 2.88
CA ILE A 99 23.13 5.71 2.37
C ILE A 99 23.05 4.18 2.43
N ASN A 100 24.12 3.47 2.04
CA ASN A 100 24.17 2.02 2.07
C ASN A 100 24.12 1.45 3.50
N GLU A 101 24.81 2.07 4.46
CA GLU A 101 24.73 1.68 5.88
C GLU A 101 23.32 1.85 6.44
N LYS A 102 22.66 2.97 6.12
CA LYS A 102 21.27 3.18 6.54
C LYS A 102 20.31 2.18 5.90
N LEU A 103 20.54 1.82 4.63
CA LEU A 103 19.75 0.79 3.94
C LEU A 103 19.87 -0.57 4.64
N LEU A 104 21.10 -0.96 4.99
CA LEU A 104 21.38 -2.18 5.73
C LEU A 104 20.71 -2.19 7.12
N ASN A 105 20.81 -1.07 7.85
CA ASN A 105 20.20 -0.94 9.18
C ASN A 105 18.67 -1.02 9.13
N MET A 106 18.04 -0.53 8.05
CA MET A 106 16.59 -0.60 7.87
C MET A 106 16.12 -2.02 7.55
N LEU A 107 16.82 -2.73 6.65
CA LEU A 107 16.38 -4.03 6.14
C LEU A 107 16.85 -5.20 7.02
N GLY A 108 17.82 -4.99 7.91
CA GLY A 108 18.38 -6.01 8.81
C GLY A 108 19.13 -7.16 8.12
N SER A 109 19.20 -7.15 6.79
CA SER A 109 19.82 -8.15 5.92
C SER A 109 20.47 -7.49 4.71
N LYS A 110 21.30 -8.22 3.95
CA LYS A 110 21.96 -7.71 2.74
C LYS A 110 21.00 -7.83 1.54
N PRO A 111 20.37 -6.74 1.03
CA PRO A 111 19.51 -6.85 -0.13
C PRO A 111 20.31 -7.02 -1.44
N PRO A 112 19.69 -7.58 -2.50
CA PRO A 112 20.21 -7.52 -3.86
C PRO A 112 20.46 -6.07 -4.29
N ARG A 113 21.70 -5.76 -4.66
CA ARG A 113 22.08 -4.40 -5.04
C ARG A 113 23.20 -4.38 -6.08
N VAL A 114 23.30 -3.27 -6.81
CA VAL A 114 24.40 -3.00 -7.75
C VAL A 114 24.97 -1.61 -7.46
N LEU A 115 26.31 -1.51 -7.42
CA LEU A 115 27.03 -0.24 -7.32
C LEU A 115 27.27 0.34 -8.71
N VAL A 116 26.91 1.61 -8.89
CA VAL A 116 26.99 2.30 -10.19
C VAL A 116 27.77 3.61 -10.08
N GLY A 117 28.81 3.72 -10.90
CA GLY A 117 29.50 4.98 -11.17
C GLY A 117 28.90 5.65 -12.41
N SER A 118 28.13 6.71 -12.22
CA SER A 118 27.50 7.46 -13.31
C SER A 118 28.39 8.56 -13.86
N MET A 119 28.05 9.03 -15.06
CA MET A 119 28.73 10.10 -15.79
C MET A 119 30.17 9.71 -16.21
N SER A 120 30.37 8.47 -16.67
CA SER A 120 31.68 7.99 -17.13
C SER A 120 32.25 8.79 -18.32
N ASP A 121 31.40 9.57 -19.01
CA ASP A 121 31.79 10.50 -20.06
C ASP A 121 32.64 11.68 -19.56
N LEU A 122 32.60 11.98 -18.27
CA LEU A 122 33.30 13.09 -17.63
C LEU A 122 34.68 12.71 -17.06
N GLU A 123 35.45 11.93 -17.82
CA GLU A 123 36.76 11.40 -17.40
C GLU A 123 37.76 12.50 -16.99
N ARG A 124 37.71 13.67 -17.66
CA ARG A 124 38.59 14.82 -17.35
C ARG A 124 38.35 15.45 -15.98
N SER A 125 37.15 15.26 -15.41
CA SER A 125 36.76 15.77 -14.09
C SER A 125 36.60 14.66 -13.06
N ARG A 126 37.13 13.46 -13.34
CA ARG A 126 37.04 12.30 -12.44
C ARG A 126 37.72 12.60 -11.11
N GLN A 127 36.98 12.34 -10.03
CA GLN A 127 37.46 12.45 -8.64
C GLN A 127 37.51 11.09 -7.92
N VAL A 128 36.89 10.05 -8.50
CA VAL A 128 36.86 8.68 -7.95
C VAL A 128 37.38 7.73 -9.02
N SER A 129 38.43 6.97 -8.70
CA SER A 129 39.01 6.03 -9.65
C SER A 129 38.14 4.78 -9.81
N GLN A 130 38.26 4.11 -10.95
CA GLN A 130 37.55 2.86 -11.18
C GLN A 130 37.96 1.77 -10.16
N GLU A 131 39.23 1.77 -9.75
CA GLU A 131 39.75 0.85 -8.72
C GLU A 131 39.09 1.08 -7.36
N GLU A 132 38.88 2.33 -6.95
CA GLU A 132 38.18 2.64 -5.71
C GLU A 132 36.72 2.16 -5.71
N GLY A 133 36.02 2.32 -6.84
CA GLY A 133 34.67 1.79 -7.03
C GLY A 133 34.63 0.26 -6.96
N GLN A 134 35.59 -0.41 -7.61
CA GLN A 134 35.71 -1.87 -7.57
C GLN A 134 36.04 -2.39 -6.17
N LEU A 135 36.92 -1.72 -5.42
CA LEU A 135 37.25 -2.09 -4.04
C LEU A 135 36.02 -1.98 -3.13
N LEU A 136 35.24 -0.90 -3.27
CA LEU A 136 34.01 -0.72 -2.50
C LEU A 136 32.96 -1.79 -2.84
N ALA A 137 32.80 -2.12 -4.12
CA ALA A 137 31.88 -3.18 -4.55
C ALA A 137 32.28 -4.56 -4.02
N ARG A 138 33.58 -4.87 -3.99
CA ARG A 138 34.12 -6.09 -3.36
C ARG A 138 33.84 -6.13 -1.86
N GLN A 139 34.02 -5.00 -1.17
CA GLN A 139 33.69 -4.87 0.25
C GLN A 139 32.20 -5.09 0.52
N TRP A 140 31.33 -4.66 -0.39
CA TRP A 140 29.88 -4.81 -0.27
C TRP A 140 29.32 -6.11 -0.86
N GLU A 141 30.19 -6.96 -1.42
CA GLU A 141 29.82 -8.21 -2.10
C GLU A 141 28.75 -7.99 -3.19
N CYS A 142 28.87 -6.93 -3.99
CA CYS A 142 27.91 -6.58 -5.03
C CYS A 142 28.59 -6.30 -6.40
N PRO A 143 27.87 -6.41 -7.53
CA PRO A 143 28.38 -6.04 -8.84
C PRO A 143 28.68 -4.53 -8.95
N PHE A 144 29.67 -4.19 -9.78
CA PHE A 144 30.06 -2.81 -10.09
C PHE A 144 29.98 -2.53 -11.59
N VAL A 145 29.39 -1.40 -11.96
CA VAL A 145 29.30 -0.94 -13.35
C VAL A 145 29.52 0.57 -13.42
N GLU A 146 30.34 1.04 -14.35
CA GLU A 146 30.36 2.47 -14.73
C GLU A 146 29.50 2.68 -15.98
N CYS A 147 28.70 3.74 -16.00
CA CYS A 147 27.77 4.03 -17.10
C CYS A 147 27.72 5.51 -17.47
N SER A 148 27.46 5.77 -18.77
CA SER A 148 27.20 7.10 -19.32
C SER A 148 25.76 7.17 -19.79
N ALA A 149 24.93 7.99 -19.12
CA ALA A 149 23.56 8.26 -19.56
C ALA A 149 23.52 9.00 -20.90
N LYS A 150 24.56 9.81 -21.17
CA LYS A 150 24.69 10.64 -22.36
C LYS A 150 25.07 9.82 -23.59
N ASP A 151 26.01 8.90 -23.46
CA ASP A 151 26.50 8.05 -24.56
C ASP A 151 25.75 6.71 -24.64
N ASN A 152 24.79 6.49 -23.73
CA ASN A 152 24.02 5.25 -23.60
C ASN A 152 24.89 4.00 -23.38
N GLU A 153 26.00 4.17 -22.67
CA GLU A 153 26.96 3.09 -22.39
C GLU A 153 26.63 2.40 -21.06
N ASN A 154 26.64 1.07 -21.07
CA ASN A 154 26.46 0.18 -19.92
C ASN A 154 25.16 0.33 -19.10
N ILE A 155 24.18 1.12 -19.58
CA ILE A 155 22.92 1.35 -18.86
C ILE A 155 22.10 0.06 -18.76
N THR A 156 22.00 -0.70 -19.85
CA THR A 156 21.27 -1.98 -19.86
C THR A 156 21.94 -3.01 -18.96
N GLU A 157 23.27 -2.96 -18.85
CA GLU A 157 24.04 -3.88 -18.01
C GLU A 157 23.74 -3.69 -16.53
N VAL A 158 23.62 -2.45 -16.05
CA VAL A 158 23.26 -2.13 -14.65
C VAL A 158 22.01 -2.90 -14.20
N PHE A 159 20.92 -2.77 -14.95
CA PHE A 159 19.66 -3.42 -14.61
C PHE A 159 19.70 -4.94 -14.83
N THR A 160 20.47 -5.40 -15.81
CA THR A 160 20.66 -6.84 -16.05
C THR A 160 21.43 -7.51 -14.91
N TYR A 161 22.49 -6.87 -14.38
CA TYR A 161 23.22 -7.37 -13.22
C TYR A 161 22.36 -7.35 -11.96
N LEU A 162 21.51 -6.34 -11.79
CA LEU A 162 20.60 -6.30 -10.64
C LEU A 162 19.59 -7.45 -10.68
N ILE A 163 19.00 -7.73 -11.84
CA ILE A 163 18.10 -8.89 -11.99
C ILE A 163 18.82 -10.20 -11.70
N LYS A 164 20.08 -10.36 -12.13
CA LYS A 164 20.89 -11.54 -11.78
C LYS A 164 21.06 -11.72 -10.27
N GLU A 165 21.34 -10.64 -9.54
CA GLU A 165 21.48 -10.68 -8.08
C GLU A 165 20.15 -10.98 -7.38
N ILE A 166 19.04 -10.42 -7.84
CA ILE A 166 17.71 -10.70 -7.30
C ILE A 166 17.36 -12.18 -7.46
N GLU A 167 17.62 -12.75 -8.63
CA GLU A 167 17.32 -14.16 -8.91
C GLU A 167 18.24 -15.12 -8.14
N ARG A 168 19.48 -14.68 -7.82
CA ARG A 168 20.39 -15.42 -6.95
C ARG A 168 19.86 -15.49 -5.52
N ASP A 169 19.37 -14.38 -5.01
CA ASP A 169 18.78 -14.28 -3.66
C ASP A 169 17.44 -15.01 -3.54
N SER A 170 16.65 -15.01 -4.63
CA SER A 170 15.35 -15.72 -4.71
C SER A 170 15.47 -17.25 -4.80
N GLY A 171 16.68 -17.80 -4.90
CA GLY A 171 16.93 -19.25 -5.02
C GLY A 171 16.50 -19.89 -6.35
N LEU A 172 16.19 -19.08 -7.39
CA LEU A 172 15.77 -19.54 -8.72
C LEU A 172 16.94 -19.91 -9.65
N LEU A 173 18.18 -19.75 -9.17
CA LEU A 173 19.41 -20.00 -9.91
C LEU A 173 20.19 -21.18 -9.33
N GLU A 174 19.68 -22.41 -9.50
CA GLU A 174 20.57 -23.55 -9.73
C GLU A 174 20.15 -24.35 -10.98
N VAL A 175 21.14 -24.43 -11.88
CA VAL A 175 21.50 -25.51 -12.81
C VAL A 175 21.63 -25.05 -14.29
N SER A 176 22.90 -25.13 -14.72
CA SER A 176 23.49 -25.24 -16.07
C SER A 176 23.35 -24.11 -17.09
N GLY A 177 24.51 -23.51 -17.41
CA GLY A 177 25.16 -23.79 -18.70
C GLY A 177 24.88 -22.85 -19.88
N ASP A 178 25.95 -22.19 -20.28
CA ASP A 178 26.25 -21.59 -21.59
C ASP A 178 25.78 -20.18 -21.98
N SER A 179 26.83 -19.39 -22.18
CA SER A 179 26.96 -18.12 -22.86
C SER A 179 26.62 -18.26 -24.35
N SER A 180 25.45 -17.79 -24.77
CA SER A 180 25.31 -17.11 -26.06
C SER A 180 23.96 -16.39 -26.12
N CYS A 181 24.01 -15.10 -26.39
CA CYS A 181 22.82 -14.30 -26.66
C CYS A 181 22.67 -14.24 -28.18
N THR A 182 21.56 -14.73 -28.73
CA THR A 182 21.16 -14.45 -30.12
C THR A 182 19.67 -14.12 -30.15
N ILE A 183 19.37 -12.98 -30.75
CA ILE A 183 18.01 -12.54 -31.10
C ILE A 183 17.72 -13.13 -32.47
N PHE A 184 16.72 -14.02 -32.58
CA PHE A 184 16.09 -14.33 -33.86
C PHE A 184 14.58 -14.37 -33.75
N GLY A 185 13.94 -13.78 -34.77
CA GLY A 185 12.50 -13.74 -34.96
C GLY A 185 11.94 -15.01 -35.60
N LEU A 186 10.61 -15.03 -35.62
CA LEU A 186 9.67 -15.79 -36.46
C LEU A 186 10.23 -17.05 -37.16
N ASP A 187 9.78 -18.23 -36.71
CA ASP A 187 8.92 -19.12 -37.51
C ASP A 187 8.57 -20.40 -36.71
N GLY A 188 7.38 -20.92 -36.96
CA GLY A 188 6.75 -21.96 -36.14
C GLY A 188 7.27 -23.38 -36.38
N SER A 189 7.00 -24.27 -35.40
CA SER A 189 6.41 -25.60 -35.58
C SER A 189 6.58 -26.48 -34.33
N GLY A 190 5.48 -27.11 -33.90
CA GLY A 190 5.43 -28.30 -33.02
C GLY A 190 5.86 -28.09 -31.57
N GLY A 191 5.27 -28.70 -30.55
CA GLY A 191 4.24 -29.73 -30.46
C GLY A 191 3.88 -29.84 -28.98
N GLN A 192 2.60 -30.10 -28.73
CA GLN A 192 1.94 -30.04 -27.43
C GLN A 192 2.23 -31.28 -26.59
N ILE A 193 2.55 -31.10 -25.31
CA ILE A 193 2.52 -32.16 -24.28
C ILE A 193 1.67 -31.64 -23.12
N ASP A 194 0.48 -32.22 -22.97
CA ASP A 194 -0.52 -31.87 -21.96
C ASP A 194 -0.15 -32.47 -20.59
N LEU A 195 -0.13 -31.61 -19.57
CA LEU A 195 -0.26 -31.96 -18.15
C LEU A 195 -1.47 -31.16 -17.59
N PRO A 196 -2.23 -31.72 -16.64
CA PRO A 196 -3.59 -31.27 -16.34
C PRO A 196 -3.55 -29.86 -15.74
N THR A 197 -3.93 -28.89 -16.55
CA THR A 197 -3.96 -27.47 -16.19
C THR A 197 -5.25 -27.17 -15.45
N LYS A 198 -5.15 -26.40 -14.36
CA LYS A 198 -6.27 -25.58 -13.84
C LYS A 198 -6.99 -24.95 -15.04
N THR A 199 -8.28 -25.21 -15.15
CA THR A 199 -9.12 -24.93 -16.32
C THR A 199 -8.96 -23.50 -16.82
N ARG A 200 -8.86 -23.35 -18.16
CA ARG A 200 -8.73 -22.09 -18.93
C ARG A 200 -9.68 -20.96 -18.50
N TRP A 201 -10.87 -21.33 -18.03
CA TRP A 201 -11.91 -20.45 -17.50
C TRP A 201 -11.46 -19.62 -16.28
N TRP A 202 -10.53 -20.13 -15.45
CA TRP A 202 -10.03 -19.40 -14.28
C TRP A 202 -8.93 -18.37 -14.63
N ARG A 203 -8.04 -18.65 -15.59
CA ARG A 203 -6.98 -17.70 -16.02
C ARG A 203 -7.52 -16.53 -16.84
N GLU A 204 -8.51 -16.79 -17.70
CA GLU A 204 -9.17 -15.74 -18.47
C GLU A 204 -9.97 -14.78 -17.55
N GLY A 205 -10.59 -15.31 -16.48
CA GLY A 205 -11.25 -14.52 -15.45
C GLY A 205 -10.30 -13.63 -14.64
N GLU A 206 -9.12 -14.13 -14.28
CA GLU A 206 -8.14 -13.40 -13.47
C GLU A 206 -7.37 -12.33 -14.28
N GLN A 207 -7.03 -12.60 -15.54
CA GLN A 207 -6.46 -11.60 -16.46
C GLN A 207 -7.48 -10.53 -16.85
N ALA A 208 -8.73 -10.91 -17.13
CA ALA A 208 -9.81 -9.96 -17.40
C ALA A 208 -10.13 -9.09 -16.16
N ALA A 209 -10.07 -9.66 -14.95
CA ALA A 209 -10.21 -8.92 -13.71
C ALA A 209 -9.09 -7.90 -13.53
N LYS A 210 -7.82 -8.30 -13.69
CA LYS A 210 -6.66 -7.38 -13.61
C LYS A 210 -6.73 -6.26 -14.65
N HIS A 211 -7.10 -6.58 -15.89
CA HIS A 211 -7.26 -5.60 -16.96
C HIS A 211 -8.42 -4.62 -16.68
N ARG A 212 -9.56 -5.11 -16.14
CA ARG A 212 -10.68 -4.28 -15.69
C ARG A 212 -10.30 -3.35 -14.54
N THR A 213 -9.57 -3.84 -13.54
CA THR A 213 -9.08 -3.04 -12.40
C THR A 213 -8.11 -1.95 -12.88
N MET A 214 -7.16 -2.30 -13.76
CA MET A 214 -6.23 -1.33 -14.36
C MET A 214 -6.96 -0.24 -15.16
N MET A 215 -7.89 -0.63 -16.03
CA MET A 215 -8.63 0.32 -16.86
C MET A 215 -9.54 1.23 -16.03
N ARG A 216 -10.15 0.71 -14.95
CA ARG A 216 -10.91 1.52 -13.99
C ARG A 216 -10.03 2.53 -13.27
N ARG A 217 -8.83 2.14 -12.83
CA ARG A 217 -7.88 3.06 -12.19
C ARG A 217 -7.46 4.20 -13.12
N VAL A 218 -7.17 3.90 -14.40
CA VAL A 218 -6.87 4.92 -15.41
C VAL A 218 -8.06 5.86 -15.60
N THR A 219 -9.29 5.34 -15.70
CA THR A 219 -10.48 6.20 -15.82
C THR A 219 -10.73 7.05 -14.57
N PHE A 220 -10.41 6.54 -13.38
CA PHE A 220 -10.52 7.29 -12.13
C PHE A 220 -9.54 8.48 -12.09
N GLU A 221 -8.27 8.26 -12.47
CA GLU A 221 -7.26 9.33 -12.50
C GLU A 221 -7.57 10.38 -13.58
N LEU A 222 -8.01 9.95 -14.76
CA LEU A 222 -8.48 10.88 -15.80
C LEU A 222 -9.69 11.70 -15.32
N GLY A 223 -10.67 11.04 -14.70
CA GLY A 223 -11.84 11.72 -14.13
C GLY A 223 -11.47 12.70 -13.01
N ARG A 224 -10.45 12.36 -12.21
CA ARG A 224 -9.91 13.24 -11.18
C ARG A 224 -9.27 14.49 -11.80
N CYS A 225 -8.42 14.32 -12.81
CA CYS A 225 -7.77 15.42 -13.52
C CYS A 225 -8.82 16.39 -14.11
N VAL A 226 -9.80 15.86 -14.84
CA VAL A 226 -10.89 16.67 -15.43
C VAL A 226 -11.67 17.44 -14.34
N ARG A 227 -11.97 16.78 -13.21
CA ARG A 227 -12.67 17.43 -12.09
C ARG A 227 -11.84 18.54 -11.46
N GLU A 228 -10.55 18.32 -11.24
CA GLU A 228 -9.63 19.32 -10.69
C GLU A 228 -9.48 20.52 -11.63
N THR A 229 -9.35 20.29 -12.94
CA THR A 229 -9.34 21.36 -13.94
C THR A 229 -10.66 22.15 -13.95
N GLY A 230 -11.81 21.46 -13.88
CA GLY A 230 -13.12 22.11 -13.79
C GLY A 230 -13.26 23.01 -12.56
N GLN A 231 -12.84 22.54 -11.39
CA GLN A 231 -12.82 23.33 -10.16
C GLN A 231 -11.85 24.53 -10.24
N ALA A 232 -10.71 24.37 -10.92
CA ALA A 232 -9.77 25.47 -11.13
C ALA A 232 -10.34 26.55 -12.05
N ILE A 233 -11.04 26.16 -13.12
CA ILE A 233 -11.73 27.09 -14.03
C ILE A 233 -12.82 27.85 -13.29
N ASP A 234 -13.63 27.18 -12.46
CA ASP A 234 -14.69 27.82 -11.68
C ASP A 234 -14.12 28.84 -10.68
N ARG A 235 -13.04 28.48 -9.97
CA ARG A 235 -12.30 29.42 -9.11
C ARG A 235 -11.71 30.61 -9.87
N LEU A 236 -11.23 30.40 -11.09
CA LEU A 236 -10.74 31.49 -11.93
C LEU A 236 -11.89 32.43 -12.33
N GLY A 237 -13.04 31.87 -12.73
CA GLY A 237 -14.25 32.63 -13.04
C GLY A 237 -14.73 33.48 -11.87
N LEU A 238 -14.70 32.92 -10.65
CA LEU A 238 -15.01 33.63 -9.40
C LEU A 238 -14.08 34.82 -9.15
N ARG A 239 -12.76 34.63 -9.35
CA ARG A 239 -11.77 35.70 -9.24
C ARG A 239 -11.99 36.81 -10.27
N VAL A 240 -12.32 36.45 -11.51
CA VAL A 240 -12.62 37.41 -12.58
C VAL A 240 -13.87 38.23 -12.24
N LEU A 241 -14.86 37.64 -11.56
CA LEU A 241 -16.06 38.31 -11.07
C LEU A 241 -15.83 39.16 -9.80
N GLY A 242 -14.61 39.23 -9.28
CA GLY A 242 -14.28 39.99 -8.06
C GLY A 242 -14.84 39.39 -6.76
N LYS A 243 -15.39 38.17 -6.79
CA LYS A 243 -15.86 37.44 -5.61
C LYS A 243 -14.71 36.60 -5.05
N ASN A 244 -13.94 37.17 -4.13
CA ASN A 244 -12.78 36.50 -3.51
C ASN A 244 -13.12 35.57 -2.33
N ASP A 245 -14.39 35.52 -1.90
CA ASP A 245 -14.82 34.67 -0.79
C ASP A 245 -15.29 33.29 -1.31
N PHE A 246 -14.35 32.35 -1.43
CA PHE A 246 -14.73 30.94 -1.43
C PHE A 246 -15.08 30.53 0.01
N GLN A 247 -16.37 30.57 0.34
CA GLN A 247 -16.88 30.08 1.63
C GLN A 247 -17.45 28.67 1.45
N GLU A 248 -16.79 27.71 2.10
CA GLU A 248 -17.23 26.33 2.12
C GLU A 248 -18.43 26.19 3.07
N ARG A 249 -19.64 26.16 2.52
CA ARG A 249 -20.90 26.13 3.29
C ARG A 249 -21.34 24.72 3.71
N PHE A 250 -20.76 23.69 3.10
CA PHE A 250 -21.13 22.29 3.32
C PHE A 250 -19.95 21.48 3.82
N SER A 251 -20.24 20.49 4.67
CA SER A 251 -19.25 19.52 5.09
C SER A 251 -18.82 18.66 3.88
N ARG A 252 -17.50 18.54 3.68
CA ARG A 252 -16.90 17.60 2.71
C ARG A 252 -16.85 16.16 3.22
N HIS A 253 -17.21 15.93 4.48
CA HIS A 253 -17.23 14.60 5.05
C HIS A 253 -18.20 13.71 4.27
N ARG A 254 -17.75 12.50 3.95
CA ARG A 254 -18.56 11.48 3.29
C ARG A 254 -18.52 10.23 4.14
N GLN A 255 -19.70 9.72 4.45
CA GLN A 255 -19.87 8.54 5.29
C GLN A 255 -19.25 7.30 4.65
N VAL A 256 -19.55 7.06 3.37
CA VAL A 256 -19.04 5.93 2.59
C VAL A 256 -18.11 6.46 1.51
N MET A 257 -16.85 6.02 1.52
CA MET A 257 -15.83 6.43 0.56
C MET A 257 -15.20 5.22 -0.12
N ASN A 258 -15.33 5.19 -1.45
CA ASN A 258 -14.63 4.21 -2.27
C ASN A 258 -13.14 4.55 -2.31
N LEU A 259 -12.30 3.53 -2.24
CA LEU A 259 -10.86 3.66 -2.43
C LEU A 259 -10.43 2.84 -3.65
N TYR A 260 -9.97 3.54 -4.69
CA TYR A 260 -9.70 2.95 -6.00
C TYR A 260 -10.92 2.17 -6.52
N ASP A 261 -10.75 0.88 -6.78
CA ASP A 261 -11.77 -0.02 -7.31
C ASP A 261 -12.60 -0.70 -6.21
N LYS A 262 -12.20 -0.52 -4.94
CA LYS A 262 -12.83 -1.16 -3.80
C LYS A 262 -13.91 -0.25 -3.23
N ARG A 263 -15.10 -0.83 -3.03
CA ARG A 263 -16.27 -0.14 -2.49
C ARG A 263 -16.71 -0.84 -1.22
N PRO A 264 -17.00 -0.10 -0.14
CA PRO A 264 -17.62 -0.69 1.04
C PRO A 264 -18.95 -1.34 0.66
N ALA A 265 -19.12 -2.60 1.04
CA ALA A 265 -20.36 -3.35 0.93
C ALA A 265 -21.06 -3.31 2.29
N ILE A 266 -22.21 -2.64 2.34
CA ILE A 266 -23.00 -2.46 3.56
C ILE A 266 -24.35 -3.14 3.33
N ALA A 267 -24.77 -4.00 4.25
CA ALA A 267 -26.09 -4.59 4.21
C ALA A 267 -27.20 -3.53 4.43
N HIS A 268 -28.39 -3.79 3.88
CA HIS A 268 -29.52 -2.85 3.94
C HIS A 268 -30.08 -2.67 5.35
N ASP A 269 -29.99 -3.70 6.18
CA ASP A 269 -30.51 -3.71 7.56
C ASP A 269 -29.47 -3.17 8.57
N THR A 270 -28.33 -2.68 8.09
CA THR A 270 -27.26 -2.13 8.93
C THR A 270 -27.51 -0.66 9.19
N TRP A 271 -27.46 -0.24 10.46
CA TRP A 271 -27.42 1.16 10.81
C TRP A 271 -26.00 1.71 10.79
N VAL A 272 -25.79 2.83 10.09
CA VAL A 272 -24.52 3.55 10.07
C VAL A 272 -24.77 5.01 10.43
N ALA A 273 -24.10 5.48 11.48
CA ALA A 273 -24.19 6.87 11.92
C ALA A 273 -23.66 7.85 10.85
N PRO A 274 -24.27 9.04 10.66
CA PRO A 274 -23.94 9.95 9.57
C PRO A 274 -22.52 10.51 9.61
N ASN A 275 -21.90 10.56 10.79
CA ASN A 275 -20.51 11.00 11.00
C ASN A 275 -19.50 9.85 11.05
N ALA A 276 -19.93 8.60 10.91
CA ALA A 276 -19.02 7.48 10.74
C ALA A 276 -18.36 7.55 9.37
N THR A 277 -17.14 7.03 9.25
CA THR A 277 -16.36 7.05 8.01
C THR A 277 -15.94 5.63 7.65
N ILE A 278 -16.42 5.12 6.51
CA ILE A 278 -16.13 3.77 6.03
C ILE A 278 -15.40 3.89 4.69
N ILE A 279 -14.17 3.37 4.64
CA ILE A 279 -13.26 3.57 3.50
C ILE A 279 -12.70 2.24 3.00
N GLY A 280 -12.76 2.04 1.68
CA GLY A 280 -12.05 0.96 0.99
C GLY A 280 -12.78 -0.38 1.00
N ASP A 281 -12.03 -1.45 1.28
CA ASP A 281 -12.51 -2.84 1.26
C ASP A 281 -13.15 -3.22 2.60
N VAL A 282 -14.39 -2.82 2.78
CA VAL A 282 -15.12 -3.07 4.03
C VAL A 282 -16.40 -3.83 3.70
N GLU A 283 -16.61 -4.95 4.35
CA GLU A 283 -17.83 -5.75 4.28
C GLU A 283 -18.52 -5.70 5.65
N ILE A 284 -19.72 -5.14 5.69
CA ILE A 284 -20.56 -5.08 6.89
C ILE A 284 -21.78 -5.95 6.65
N CYS A 285 -21.93 -6.98 7.47
CA CYS A 285 -23.01 -7.94 7.34
C CYS A 285 -24.30 -7.45 8.03
N ASN A 286 -25.34 -8.27 7.98
CA ASN A 286 -26.71 -7.89 8.36
C ASN A 286 -26.82 -7.55 9.86
N ASP A 287 -27.74 -6.66 10.20
CA ASP A 287 -28.05 -6.27 11.59
C ASP A 287 -26.85 -5.73 12.40
N ALA A 288 -25.75 -5.37 11.73
CA ALA A 288 -24.65 -4.68 12.37
C ALA A 288 -25.00 -3.20 12.60
N SER A 289 -24.38 -2.59 13.61
CA SER A 289 -24.57 -1.17 13.93
C SER A 289 -23.23 -0.45 14.06
N ILE A 290 -23.06 0.66 13.34
CA ILE A 290 -21.84 1.47 13.35
C ILE A 290 -22.19 2.84 13.92
N TRP A 291 -21.60 3.14 15.08
CA TRP A 291 -21.95 4.30 15.90
C TRP A 291 -21.15 5.56 15.54
N TYR A 292 -21.38 6.62 16.31
CA TYR A 292 -20.96 7.96 15.94
C TYR A 292 -19.44 8.13 15.97
N ASN A 293 -18.90 8.82 14.96
CA ASN A 293 -17.47 9.08 14.77
C ASN A 293 -16.59 7.81 14.67
N VAL A 294 -17.18 6.67 14.33
CA VAL A 294 -16.41 5.45 14.03
C VAL A 294 -15.67 5.63 12.72
N VAL A 295 -14.43 5.16 12.66
CA VAL A 295 -13.60 5.19 11.45
C VAL A 295 -13.16 3.77 11.10
N ILE A 296 -13.62 3.27 9.96
CA ILE A 296 -13.27 1.94 9.44
C ILE A 296 -12.51 2.12 8.15
N ARG A 297 -11.27 1.63 8.13
CA ARG A 297 -10.35 1.78 7.00
C ARG A 297 -9.82 0.42 6.57
N GLY A 298 -10.40 -0.10 5.49
CA GLY A 298 -9.89 -1.22 4.72
C GLY A 298 -9.10 -0.74 3.50
N ASP A 299 -8.12 0.13 3.72
CA ASP A 299 -7.28 0.69 2.65
C ASP A 299 -6.21 -0.30 2.18
N LEU A 300 -5.58 -1.00 3.12
CA LEU A 300 -4.52 -1.97 2.85
C LEU A 300 -5.08 -3.38 2.66
N ASN A 301 -5.89 -3.86 3.60
CA ASN A 301 -6.53 -5.19 3.55
C ASN A 301 -8.03 -5.09 3.85
N GLN A 302 -8.72 -6.21 3.66
CA GLN A 302 -10.16 -6.29 3.89
C GLN A 302 -10.50 -6.17 5.39
N VAL A 303 -11.56 -5.42 5.68
CA VAL A 303 -12.22 -5.41 6.99
C VAL A 303 -13.58 -6.08 6.84
N ARG A 304 -13.84 -7.10 7.67
CA ARG A 304 -15.13 -7.80 7.70
C ARG A 304 -15.77 -7.67 9.08
N ILE A 305 -17.01 -7.22 9.11
CA ILE A 305 -17.84 -7.11 10.32
C ILE A 305 -19.00 -8.08 10.17
N GLY A 306 -19.10 -9.03 11.11
CA GLY A 306 -20.14 -10.06 11.14
C GLY A 306 -21.54 -9.52 11.50
N ASN A 307 -22.49 -10.44 11.56
CA ASN A 307 -23.89 -10.12 11.83
C ASN A 307 -24.11 -9.74 13.29
N HIS A 308 -25.12 -8.90 13.57
CA HIS A 308 -25.48 -8.48 14.94
C HIS A 308 -24.34 -7.87 15.75
N THR A 309 -23.30 -7.39 15.08
CA THR A 309 -22.12 -6.80 15.71
C THR A 309 -22.28 -5.29 15.83
N ASN A 310 -21.97 -4.75 16.99
CA ASN A 310 -21.99 -3.31 17.24
C ASN A 310 -20.57 -2.76 17.38
N VAL A 311 -20.31 -1.65 16.68
CA VAL A 311 -19.06 -0.88 16.76
C VAL A 311 -19.39 0.49 17.35
N GLN A 312 -19.12 0.65 18.64
CA GLN A 312 -19.51 1.85 19.38
C GLN A 312 -18.63 3.07 19.09
N ASP A 313 -19.05 4.22 19.61
CA ASP A 313 -18.54 5.54 19.22
C ASP A 313 -17.01 5.68 19.27
N ARG A 314 -16.47 6.48 18.33
CA ARG A 314 -15.03 6.83 18.24
C ARG A 314 -14.08 5.64 18.09
N THR A 315 -14.61 4.46 17.81
CA THR A 315 -13.78 3.28 17.52
C THR A 315 -13.09 3.44 16.18
N VAL A 316 -11.83 3.02 16.12
CA VAL A 316 -11.02 3.09 14.91
C VAL A 316 -10.57 1.68 14.54
N ILE A 317 -10.87 1.27 13.30
CA ILE A 317 -10.51 -0.04 12.75
C ILE A 317 -9.58 0.17 11.55
N HIS A 318 -8.39 -0.39 11.63
CA HIS A 318 -7.36 -0.31 10.60
C HIS A 318 -6.76 -1.68 10.30
N THR A 319 -6.26 -1.83 9.08
CA THR A 319 -5.50 -3.00 8.65
C THR A 319 -4.05 -2.64 8.36
N ALA A 320 -3.10 -3.47 8.77
CA ALA A 320 -1.71 -3.45 8.32
C ALA A 320 -1.60 -3.96 6.88
N SER A 321 -0.57 -3.54 6.12
CA SER A 321 -0.30 -4.05 4.76
C SER A 321 0.27 -5.46 4.75
N THR A 322 1.15 -5.75 5.71
CA THR A 322 1.85 -7.01 5.86
C THR A 322 1.81 -7.40 7.33
N THR A 323 1.26 -8.57 7.63
CA THR A 323 1.25 -9.13 8.98
C THR A 323 2.43 -10.07 9.16
N THR A 324 2.79 -10.38 10.41
CA THR A 324 3.75 -11.42 10.79
C THR A 324 3.51 -12.69 9.96
N PRO A 325 4.57 -13.39 9.48
CA PRO A 325 4.43 -14.56 8.64
C PRO A 325 3.47 -15.60 9.25
N GLY A 326 2.38 -15.92 8.55
CA GLY A 326 1.43 -16.98 8.93
C GLY A 326 0.04 -16.54 9.38
N LEU A 327 -0.25 -15.24 9.50
CA LEU A 327 -1.57 -14.73 9.88
C LEU A 327 -2.24 -13.95 8.73
N ALA A 328 -3.57 -14.06 8.62
CA ALA A 328 -4.33 -13.30 7.63
C ALA A 328 -4.26 -11.79 7.95
N PRO A 329 -3.90 -10.94 6.98
CA PRO A 329 -3.60 -9.53 7.28
C PRO A 329 -4.83 -8.62 7.39
N GLY A 330 -6.03 -9.16 7.24
CA GLY A 330 -7.30 -8.44 7.38
C GLY A 330 -7.76 -8.32 8.84
N ALA A 331 -8.75 -7.45 9.07
CA ALA A 331 -9.48 -7.41 10.33
C ALA A 331 -10.80 -8.16 10.15
N SER A 332 -10.99 -9.24 10.90
CA SER A 332 -12.22 -10.04 10.85
C SER A 332 -12.89 -10.00 12.20
N ILE A 333 -14.08 -9.44 12.26
CA ILE A 333 -14.91 -9.38 13.45
C ILE A 333 -16.10 -10.32 13.23
N GLY A 334 -16.30 -11.25 14.16
CA GLY A 334 -17.34 -12.26 14.14
C GLY A 334 -18.74 -11.70 14.34
N ASN A 335 -19.67 -12.60 14.61
CA ASN A 335 -21.07 -12.30 14.88
C ASN A 335 -21.29 -12.03 16.37
N ASP A 336 -22.30 -11.22 16.69
CA ASP A 336 -22.71 -10.91 18.06
C ASP A 336 -21.57 -10.34 18.91
N VAL A 337 -20.67 -9.57 18.28
CA VAL A 337 -19.55 -8.92 18.95
C VAL A 337 -19.96 -7.52 19.38
N THR A 338 -19.66 -7.18 20.64
CA THR A 338 -19.87 -5.82 21.17
C THR A 338 -18.52 -5.14 21.33
N ILE A 339 -18.25 -4.15 20.47
CA ILE A 339 -17.01 -3.37 20.52
C ILE A 339 -17.28 -2.05 21.23
N GLY A 340 -16.67 -1.88 22.40
CA GLY A 340 -16.83 -0.71 23.27
C GLY A 340 -16.35 0.60 22.65
N HIS A 341 -16.80 1.72 23.22
CA HIS A 341 -16.40 3.06 22.78
C HIS A 341 -14.88 3.28 22.78
N GLY A 342 -14.38 3.99 21.77
CA GLY A 342 -12.97 4.43 21.70
C GLY A 342 -11.95 3.29 21.56
N CYS A 343 -12.38 2.13 21.07
CA CYS A 343 -11.46 1.03 20.84
C CYS A 343 -10.57 1.29 19.61
N ILE A 344 -9.37 0.72 19.62
CA ILE A 344 -8.46 0.74 18.47
C ILE A 344 -8.20 -0.71 18.07
N LEU A 345 -8.70 -1.10 16.90
CA LEU A 345 -8.53 -2.44 16.34
C LEU A 345 -7.56 -2.39 15.17
N TYR A 346 -6.47 -3.15 15.26
CA TYR A 346 -5.42 -3.18 14.26
C TYR A 346 -5.16 -4.61 13.77
N SER A 347 -5.58 -4.95 12.54
CA SER A 347 -5.43 -6.28 11.92
C SER A 347 -5.62 -7.46 12.88
N CYS A 348 -6.76 -7.49 13.57
CA CYS A 348 -7.10 -8.52 14.54
C CYS A 348 -8.22 -9.42 14.05
N THR A 349 -8.26 -10.65 14.58
CA THR A 349 -9.39 -11.56 14.39
C THR A 349 -10.12 -11.71 15.72
N ILE A 350 -11.39 -11.31 15.73
CA ILE A 350 -12.28 -11.44 16.89
C ILE A 350 -13.38 -12.41 16.47
N GLU A 351 -13.51 -13.52 17.18
CA GLU A 351 -14.56 -14.49 16.94
C GLU A 351 -15.89 -14.08 17.61
N ASN A 352 -16.89 -14.95 17.52
CA ASN A 352 -18.28 -14.64 17.85
C ASN A 352 -18.49 -14.45 19.36
N ASN A 353 -19.59 -13.77 19.74
CA ASN A 353 -20.01 -13.59 21.14
C ASN A 353 -18.92 -13.00 22.05
N SER A 354 -18.11 -12.08 21.52
CA SER A 354 -17.03 -11.45 22.27
C SER A 354 -17.40 -10.02 22.67
N LEU A 355 -16.95 -9.60 23.85
CA LEU A 355 -17.11 -8.23 24.33
C LEU A 355 -15.74 -7.57 24.48
N ILE A 356 -15.52 -6.50 23.72
CA ILE A 356 -14.33 -5.67 23.81
C ILE A 356 -14.68 -4.45 24.65
N GLY A 357 -14.11 -4.34 25.84
CA GLY A 357 -14.35 -3.23 26.74
C GLY A 357 -13.89 -1.89 26.17
N MET A 358 -14.51 -0.82 26.63
CA MET A 358 -14.23 0.56 26.17
C MET A 358 -12.73 0.91 26.27
N GLY A 359 -12.23 1.64 25.28
CA GLY A 359 -10.84 2.12 25.24
C GLY A 359 -9.80 1.01 25.12
N SER A 360 -10.20 -0.21 24.76
CA SER A 360 -9.26 -1.31 24.55
C SER A 360 -8.51 -1.15 23.24
N ILE A 361 -7.25 -1.59 23.23
CA ILE A 361 -6.37 -1.54 22.07
C ILE A 361 -5.98 -2.97 21.73
N ILE A 362 -6.32 -3.42 20.52
CA ILE A 362 -6.00 -4.75 20.02
C ILE A 362 -5.02 -4.60 18.86
N LEU A 363 -3.81 -5.16 19.06
CA LEU A 363 -2.70 -5.07 18.12
C LEU A 363 -2.71 -6.21 17.08
N ASP A 364 -1.79 -6.11 16.13
CA ASP A 364 -1.71 -6.94 14.93
C ASP A 364 -1.62 -8.43 15.24
N GLY A 365 -2.40 -9.22 14.50
CA GLY A 365 -2.37 -10.68 14.59
C GLY A 365 -2.92 -11.24 15.90
N ALA A 366 -3.52 -10.41 16.77
CA ALA A 366 -4.23 -10.91 17.93
C ALA A 366 -5.46 -11.72 17.49
N LEU A 367 -5.62 -12.90 18.08
CA LEU A 367 -6.76 -13.79 17.89
C LEU A 367 -7.54 -13.87 19.20
N ILE A 368 -8.75 -13.32 19.19
CA ILE A 368 -9.68 -13.37 20.32
C ILE A 368 -10.73 -14.42 19.99
N GLU A 369 -10.71 -15.53 20.71
CA GLU A 369 -11.65 -16.63 20.48
C GLU A 369 -13.05 -16.31 20.99
N SER A 370 -14.00 -17.18 20.65
CA SER A 370 -15.42 -16.99 20.93
C SER A 370 -15.71 -16.95 22.44
N ASN A 371 -16.74 -16.20 22.85
CA ASN A 371 -17.14 -16.05 24.25
C ASN A 371 -16.00 -15.49 25.12
N THR A 372 -15.40 -14.37 24.71
CA THR A 372 -14.28 -13.77 25.45
C THR A 372 -14.63 -12.34 25.86
N ILE A 373 -14.18 -11.93 27.05
CA ILE A 373 -14.36 -10.56 27.56
C ILE A 373 -13.00 -9.90 27.74
N ILE A 374 -12.78 -8.78 27.05
CA ILE A 374 -11.65 -7.89 27.28
C ILE A 374 -12.13 -6.74 28.15
N ALA A 375 -11.53 -6.55 29.33
CA ALA A 375 -11.88 -5.46 30.22
C ALA A 375 -11.51 -4.10 29.62
N ALA A 376 -12.19 -3.04 30.06
CA ALA A 376 -11.95 -1.68 29.58
C ALA A 376 -10.49 -1.24 29.79
N GLY A 377 -9.95 -0.49 28.82
CA GLY A 377 -8.59 0.04 28.83
C GLY A 377 -7.48 -1.01 28.69
N SER A 378 -7.82 -2.23 28.28
CA SER A 378 -6.83 -3.31 28.14
C SER A 378 -6.09 -3.22 26.80
N VAL A 379 -4.81 -3.62 26.80
CA VAL A 379 -3.98 -3.62 25.59
C VAL A 379 -3.54 -5.05 25.29
N VAL A 380 -4.06 -5.60 24.19
CA VAL A 380 -3.71 -6.95 23.73
C VAL A 380 -2.45 -6.87 22.88
N PRO A 381 -1.35 -7.53 23.28
CA PRO A 381 -0.10 -7.50 22.52
C PRO A 381 -0.24 -8.23 21.17
N PRO A 382 0.65 -7.92 20.21
CA PRO A 382 0.57 -8.50 18.87
C PRO A 382 0.80 -10.01 18.88
N GLY A 383 0.10 -10.72 18.00
CA GLY A 383 0.17 -12.18 17.88
C GLY A 383 -0.38 -12.96 19.08
N ARG A 384 -1.00 -12.29 20.06
CA ARG A 384 -1.54 -12.95 21.25
C ARG A 384 -2.84 -13.65 20.92
N ARG A 385 -2.89 -14.95 21.22
CA ARG A 385 -4.13 -15.74 21.22
C ARG A 385 -4.77 -15.68 22.61
N ILE A 386 -6.02 -15.26 22.67
CA ILE A 386 -6.85 -15.25 23.87
C ILE A 386 -7.86 -16.40 23.77
N PRO A 387 -7.76 -17.41 24.66
CA PRO A 387 -8.65 -18.56 24.63
C PRO A 387 -10.12 -18.20 24.94
N SER A 388 -11.04 -19.01 24.42
CA SER A 388 -12.47 -18.91 24.67
C SER A 388 -12.81 -19.00 26.15
N GLY A 389 -13.84 -18.28 26.57
CA GLY A 389 -14.39 -18.35 27.93
C GLY A 389 -13.55 -17.60 28.98
N GLN A 390 -12.66 -16.71 28.56
CA GLN A 390 -11.74 -16.02 29.48
C GLN A 390 -12.00 -14.52 29.56
N LEU A 391 -11.76 -13.97 30.75
CA LEU A 391 -11.71 -12.54 31.01
C LEU A 391 -10.25 -12.07 31.10
N TRP A 392 -9.89 -11.11 30.27
CA TRP A 392 -8.55 -10.54 30.22
C TRP A 392 -8.58 -9.05 30.54
N ALA A 393 -7.59 -8.58 31.31
CA ALA A 393 -7.50 -7.19 31.71
C ALA A 393 -6.05 -6.68 31.78
N GLY A 394 -5.89 -5.36 31.60
CA GLY A 394 -4.66 -4.63 31.89
C GLY A 394 -3.81 -4.27 30.66
N ASN A 395 -2.69 -3.59 30.92
CA ASN A 395 -1.72 -3.17 29.91
C ASN A 395 -0.31 -3.62 30.34
N PRO A 396 0.24 -4.73 29.80
CA PRO A 396 -0.36 -5.60 28.79
C PRO A 396 -1.47 -6.50 29.36
N ALA A 397 -2.41 -6.91 28.51
CA ALA A 397 -3.53 -7.75 28.90
C ALA A 397 -3.08 -9.10 29.46
N LYS A 398 -3.58 -9.45 30.65
CA LYS A 398 -3.34 -10.71 31.33
C LYS A 398 -4.65 -11.40 31.65
N PHE A 399 -4.60 -12.72 31.71
CA PHE A 399 -5.71 -13.53 32.20
C PHE A 399 -6.04 -13.14 33.64
N VAL A 400 -7.33 -12.92 33.92
CA VAL A 400 -7.85 -12.61 35.27
C VAL A 400 -8.61 -13.81 35.82
N ARG A 401 -9.63 -14.26 35.08
CA ARG A 401 -10.51 -15.37 35.46
C ARG A 401 -11.26 -15.90 34.24
N GLU A 402 -11.94 -17.03 34.42
CA GLU A 402 -12.93 -17.52 33.47
C GLU A 402 -14.25 -16.72 33.61
N ILE A 403 -14.99 -16.61 32.52
CA ILE A 403 -16.29 -15.93 32.49
C ILE A 403 -17.39 -16.87 33.00
N THR A 404 -18.45 -16.29 33.54
CA THR A 404 -19.63 -17.05 33.95
C THR A 404 -20.64 -17.16 32.79
N ASP A 405 -21.51 -18.17 32.84
CA ASP A 405 -22.57 -18.35 31.83
C ASP A 405 -23.54 -17.16 31.79
N ASP A 406 -23.75 -16.50 32.93
CA ASP A 406 -24.55 -15.28 33.02
C ASP A 406 -23.92 -14.13 32.21
N GLU A 407 -22.59 -13.97 32.27
CA GLU A 407 -21.87 -12.97 31.48
C GLU A 407 -21.95 -13.25 29.98
N VAL A 408 -21.88 -14.52 29.57
CA VAL A 408 -22.07 -14.92 28.17
C VAL A 408 -23.47 -14.55 27.67
N ASN A 409 -24.50 -14.84 28.47
CA ASN A 409 -25.88 -14.48 28.15
C ASN A 409 -26.07 -12.95 28.09
N ASP A 410 -25.37 -12.20 28.94
CA ASP A 410 -25.39 -10.74 28.93
C ASP A 410 -24.77 -10.15 27.66
N ILE A 411 -23.75 -10.78 27.05
CA ILE A 411 -23.19 -10.33 25.76
C ILE A 411 -24.25 -10.45 24.66
N ILE A 412 -24.93 -11.59 24.60
CA ILE A 412 -25.99 -11.84 23.61
C ILE A 412 -27.17 -10.89 23.83
N ARG A 413 -27.53 -10.61 25.09
CA ARG A 413 -28.58 -9.64 25.43
C ARG A 413 -28.18 -8.24 24.96
N GLN A 414 -26.96 -7.80 25.24
CA GLN A 414 -26.45 -6.49 24.81
C GLN A 414 -26.45 -6.35 23.28
N ALA A 415 -26.02 -7.37 22.53
CA ALA A 415 -26.04 -7.33 21.07
C ALA A 415 -27.46 -7.07 20.52
N LYS A 416 -28.49 -7.72 21.10
CA LYS A 416 -29.90 -7.51 20.74
C LYS A 416 -30.44 -6.14 21.17
N GLU A 417 -30.07 -5.67 22.35
CA GLU A 417 -30.45 -4.34 22.83
C GLU A 417 -29.89 -3.25 21.93
N TYR A 418 -28.60 -3.32 21.57
CA TYR A 418 -27.98 -2.37 20.65
C TYR A 418 -28.59 -2.39 19.27
N LYS A 419 -29.05 -3.56 18.78
CA LYS A 419 -29.84 -3.63 17.54
C LYS A 419 -31.13 -2.81 17.66
N SER A 420 -31.93 -3.02 18.71
CA SER A 420 -33.18 -2.28 18.89
C SER A 420 -32.97 -0.77 19.00
N ILE A 421 -31.88 -0.34 19.65
CA ILE A 421 -31.53 1.08 19.73
C ILE A 421 -31.07 1.60 18.37
N ALA A 422 -30.27 0.82 17.63
CA ALA A 422 -29.86 1.17 16.27
C ALA A 422 -31.07 1.32 15.34
N ASP A 423 -32.09 0.48 15.46
CA ASP A 423 -33.34 0.58 14.71
C ASP A 423 -34.06 1.91 15.05
N THR A 424 -34.18 2.25 16.34
CA THR A 424 -34.75 3.54 16.78
C THR A 424 -34.00 4.73 16.18
N HIS A 425 -32.67 4.68 16.18
CA HIS A 425 -31.87 5.73 15.55
C HIS A 425 -32.05 5.74 14.03
N SER A 426 -32.21 4.58 13.39
CA SER A 426 -32.41 4.48 11.95
C SER A 426 -33.74 5.13 11.51
N GLU A 427 -34.80 4.99 12.32
CA GLU A 427 -36.12 5.57 12.03
C GLU A 427 -36.11 7.11 12.01
N GLU A 428 -35.23 7.73 12.81
CA GLU A 428 -35.02 9.18 12.81
C GLU A 428 -34.34 9.70 11.54
N PHE A 429 -33.67 8.82 10.78
CA PHE A 429 -33.01 9.17 9.53
C PHE A 429 -33.79 8.69 8.30
N LEU A 430 -34.14 9.62 7.42
CA LEU A 430 -34.64 9.27 6.11
C LEU A 430 -33.49 8.73 5.22
N PRO A 431 -33.79 7.86 4.23
CA PRO A 431 -32.79 7.35 3.29
C PRO A 431 -32.05 8.44 2.52
N TYR A 432 -32.68 9.61 2.34
CA TYR A 432 -32.10 10.77 1.68
C TYR A 432 -32.13 11.98 2.62
N GLY A 433 -30.97 12.61 2.80
CA GLY A 433 -30.88 13.86 3.56
C GLY A 433 -31.53 15.03 2.82
N THR A 434 -32.09 15.99 3.57
CA THR A 434 -32.72 17.20 3.02
C THR A 434 -31.71 18.27 2.58
N ALA A 435 -30.40 18.04 2.77
CA ALA A 435 -29.34 18.99 2.46
C ALA A 435 -29.32 19.45 0.99
N TYR A 436 -29.84 18.63 0.05
CA TYR A 436 -29.94 19.04 -1.35
C TYR A 436 -30.94 20.18 -1.56
N LEU A 437 -32.02 20.26 -0.76
CA LEU A 437 -33.01 21.34 -0.86
C LEU A 437 -32.40 22.68 -0.48
N ASP A 438 -31.55 22.69 0.55
CA ASP A 438 -30.84 23.89 0.96
C ASP A 438 -29.78 24.27 -0.08
N ALA A 439 -29.10 23.29 -0.68
CA ALA A 439 -28.20 23.53 -1.79
C ALA A 439 -28.93 24.16 -3.00
N GLU A 440 -30.12 23.66 -3.35
CA GLU A 440 -30.96 24.22 -4.41
C GLU A 440 -31.46 25.63 -4.09
N ARG A 441 -31.89 25.89 -2.84
CA ARG A 441 -32.31 27.23 -2.39
C ARG A 441 -31.16 28.24 -2.49
N ILE A 442 -29.95 27.85 -2.08
CA ILE A 442 -28.76 28.70 -2.20
C ILE A 442 -28.46 29.00 -3.67
N LYS A 443 -28.53 27.98 -4.54
CA LYS A 443 -28.33 28.14 -5.98
C LYS A 443 -29.37 29.06 -6.60
N ALA A 444 -30.65 28.92 -6.20
CA ALA A 444 -31.75 29.79 -6.65
C ALA A 444 -31.60 31.24 -6.17
N ALA A 445 -31.03 31.45 -4.98
CA ALA A 445 -30.73 32.77 -4.43
C ALA A 445 -29.48 33.43 -5.05
N GLY A 446 -28.86 32.82 -6.07
CA GLY A 446 -27.63 33.31 -6.70
C GLY A 446 -26.36 33.11 -5.85
N GLY A 447 -26.44 32.30 -4.78
CA GLY A 447 -25.28 31.83 -4.04
C GLY A 447 -24.60 30.69 -4.81
N GLN A 448 -23.28 30.76 -4.92
CA GLN A 448 -22.48 29.65 -5.45
C GLN A 448 -22.17 28.65 -4.32
N LEU A 449 -22.30 27.35 -4.64
CA LEU A 449 -22.10 26.22 -3.73
C LEU A 449 -20.63 25.79 -3.66
#